data_AF-A0A1N6HPH8-F1
#
_entry.id   AF-A0A1N6HPH8-F1
#
_cell.length_a   1.000
_cell.length_b   1.000
_cell.length_c   1.000
_cell.angle_alpha   90.00
_cell.angle_beta   90.00
_cell.angle_gamma   90.00
#
_symmetry.space_group_name_H-M   'P 1'
#
loop_
_entity.id
_entity.type
_entity.pdbx_description
1 polymer ?
#
loop_
_entity_poly.entity_id
_entity_poly.type
_entity_poly.pdbx_seq_one_letter_code
_entity_poly.pdbx_strand_id
1 'polypeptide(L)'
;MGLFDFFSSDIAIDLGTANTLIIHKDKIVVDEPSIIAIDKTNNRVLAVGREAMNMHEKTHENIKTIRPLKDGVIADFYAAEQMIRGLIKMIPGQKKGMFPQSHRMVICIPSGITEVEKRAVRDSAEHAGAKEVYMIFEPIAAAIGIGIDIEKPMGSMIVDIGGGTTEIALIALSGIVADQSIRVAGDTFTKDILDYMRRQHNLLIGERSAEKVKIAIGSALTELDEPPEDHEIRGRDLMTGIPKVIKVSYSEIAFALDKSVSKIEEAVLKALEIAPPELSADIYDNGIHLTGGGALLKGLDKRLHQKTKLPIHIAEDPLRAVVRGTGTALKNIQNFRTVLMT
;
A
#
# COMPACT_ATOMS: atom_id res chain seq x y z
N MET A 1 -31.99 -7.62 -15.24
CA MET A 1 -31.42 -6.30 -15.53
C MET A 1 -32.56 -5.29 -15.55
N GLY A 2 -32.71 -4.52 -14.47
CA GLY A 2 -33.81 -3.58 -14.29
C GLY A 2 -33.42 -2.15 -14.68
N LEU A 3 -34.42 -1.32 -15.02
CA LEU A 3 -34.31 0.10 -15.40
C LEU A 3 -33.55 1.03 -14.42
N PHE A 4 -33.07 0.51 -13.28
CA PHE A 4 -32.27 1.23 -12.28
C PHE A 4 -30.75 1.05 -12.40
N ASP A 5 -30.26 0.11 -13.22
CA ASP A 5 -28.81 -0.14 -13.44
C ASP A 5 -28.09 0.99 -14.20
N PHE A 6 -28.82 1.95 -14.78
CA PHE A 6 -28.24 3.02 -15.60
C PHE A 6 -27.57 4.15 -14.79
N PHE A 7 -27.66 4.11 -13.45
CA PHE A 7 -27.15 5.15 -12.55
C PHE A 7 -26.14 4.66 -11.51
N SER A 8 -25.81 3.37 -11.49
CA SER A 8 -24.74 2.83 -10.64
C SER A 8 -23.40 2.87 -11.39
N SER A 9 -22.38 3.42 -10.75
CA SER A 9 -21.00 3.38 -11.23
C SER A 9 -20.21 2.45 -10.34
N ASP A 10 -19.72 1.36 -10.94
CA ASP A 10 -18.83 0.40 -10.29
C ASP A 10 -17.42 0.97 -10.15
N ILE A 11 -16.88 0.88 -8.95
CA ILE A 11 -15.57 1.40 -8.56
C ILE A 11 -14.82 0.36 -7.74
N ALA A 12 -13.58 0.07 -8.08
CA ALA A 12 -12.66 -0.69 -7.24
C ALA A 12 -11.62 0.27 -6.68
N ILE A 13 -11.38 0.21 -5.37
CA ILE A 13 -10.50 1.12 -4.65
C ILE A 13 -9.44 0.29 -3.93
N ASP A 14 -8.18 0.63 -4.20
CA ASP A 14 -7.08 0.30 -3.31
C ASP A 14 -6.83 1.52 -2.43
N LEU A 15 -7.22 1.43 -1.16
CA LEU A 15 -7.13 2.51 -0.19
C LEU A 15 -5.81 2.40 0.59
N GLY A 16 -4.70 2.46 -0.14
CA GLY A 16 -3.37 2.28 0.42
C GLY A 16 -2.89 3.45 1.28
N THR A 17 -2.05 3.17 2.27
CA THR A 17 -1.49 4.18 3.19
C THR A 17 -0.66 5.26 2.48
N ALA A 18 0.04 4.89 1.40
CA ALA A 18 0.89 5.81 0.63
C ALA A 18 0.19 6.36 -0.61
N ASN A 19 -0.48 5.50 -1.39
CA ASN A 19 -1.18 5.87 -2.61
C ASN A 19 -2.56 5.21 -2.63
N THR A 20 -3.53 5.91 -3.20
CA THR A 20 -4.87 5.39 -3.48
C THR A 20 -5.01 5.20 -4.99
N LEU A 21 -5.43 4.00 -5.40
CA LEU A 21 -5.70 3.69 -6.80
C LEU A 21 -7.18 3.39 -6.99
N ILE A 22 -7.75 3.88 -8.09
CA ILE A 22 -9.16 3.65 -8.42
C ILE A 22 -9.27 3.06 -9.81
N ILE A 23 -9.96 1.93 -9.91
CA ILE A 23 -10.41 1.36 -11.18
C ILE A 23 -11.88 1.73 -11.44
N HIS A 24 -12.12 2.21 -12.66
CA HIS A 24 -13.45 2.42 -13.21
C HIS A 24 -13.46 1.98 -14.67
N LYS A 25 -14.45 1.17 -15.07
CA LYS A 25 -14.56 0.60 -16.43
C LYS A 25 -13.24 -0.03 -16.88
N ASP A 26 -12.69 -0.88 -16.02
CA ASP A 26 -11.53 -1.73 -16.30
C ASP A 26 -10.21 -0.99 -16.50
N LYS A 27 -10.17 0.29 -16.16
CA LYS A 27 -8.98 1.13 -16.24
C LYS A 27 -8.70 1.75 -14.91
N ILE A 28 -7.42 1.82 -14.55
CA ILE A 28 -6.96 2.65 -13.44
C ILE A 28 -7.11 4.10 -13.89
N VAL A 29 -8.03 4.81 -13.26
CA VAL A 29 -8.40 6.20 -13.58
C VAL A 29 -7.90 7.20 -12.55
N VAL A 30 -7.52 6.73 -11.36
CA VAL A 30 -6.87 7.51 -10.31
C VAL A 30 -5.67 6.73 -9.79
N ASP A 31 -4.54 7.44 -9.65
CA ASP A 31 -3.29 6.95 -9.07
C ASP A 31 -2.64 8.17 -8.37
N GLU A 32 -3.04 8.37 -7.12
CA GLU A 32 -2.78 9.60 -6.36
C GLU A 32 -2.27 9.29 -4.94
N PRO A 33 -1.33 10.09 -4.39
CA PRO A 33 -0.92 9.97 -3.00
C PRO A 33 -2.10 10.07 -2.02
N SER A 34 -2.10 9.25 -0.98
CA SER A 34 -3.15 9.22 0.03
C SER A 34 -3.00 10.36 1.05
N ILE A 35 -3.28 11.58 0.60
CA ILE A 35 -3.08 12.81 1.37
C ILE A 35 -4.09 13.90 0.98
N ILE A 36 -4.49 14.70 1.96
CA ILE A 36 -5.30 15.90 1.77
C ILE A 36 -4.60 17.13 2.35
N ALA A 37 -4.95 18.31 1.85
CA ALA A 37 -4.60 19.59 2.44
C ALA A 37 -5.88 20.32 2.85
N ILE A 38 -5.94 20.79 4.09
CA ILE A 38 -7.08 21.54 4.62
C ILE A 38 -6.63 22.90 5.17
N ASP A 39 -7.53 23.88 5.06
CA ASP A 39 -7.43 25.15 5.78
C ASP A 39 -7.86 24.93 7.24
N LYS A 40 -6.98 25.22 8.18
CA LYS A 40 -7.23 25.02 9.62
C LYS A 40 -8.30 25.97 10.17
N THR A 41 -8.59 27.08 9.50
CA THR A 41 -9.53 28.10 10.01
C THR A 41 -10.99 27.69 9.80
N ASN A 42 -11.28 26.98 8.71
CA ASN A 42 -12.64 26.66 8.27
C ASN A 42 -12.82 25.18 7.87
N ASN A 43 -11.77 24.35 8.02
CA ASN A 43 -11.71 22.94 7.63
C ASN A 43 -12.01 22.68 6.14
N ARG A 44 -11.92 23.69 5.28
CA ARG A 44 -12.14 23.50 3.84
C ARG A 44 -11.00 22.70 3.24
N VAL A 45 -11.36 21.68 2.46
CA VAL A 45 -10.40 20.94 1.62
C VAL A 45 -9.85 21.88 0.55
N LEU A 46 -8.54 22.05 0.55
CA LEU A 46 -7.81 22.86 -0.43
C LEU A 46 -7.36 22.01 -1.61
N ALA A 47 -6.84 20.81 -1.33
CA ALA A 47 -6.32 19.89 -2.33
C ALA A 47 -6.38 18.44 -1.80
N VAL A 48 -6.34 17.48 -2.73
CA VAL A 48 -6.18 16.05 -2.45
C VAL A 48 -5.15 15.47 -3.42
N GLY A 49 -4.57 14.32 -3.11
CA GLY A 49 -3.62 13.65 -4.01
C GLY A 49 -2.32 14.43 -4.17
N ARG A 50 -1.79 14.44 -5.39
CA ARG A 50 -0.48 15.01 -5.74
C ARG A 50 -0.39 16.51 -5.49
N GLU A 51 -1.50 17.25 -5.62
CA GLU A 51 -1.56 18.67 -5.28
C GLU A 51 -1.34 18.88 -3.77
N ALA A 52 -2.03 18.11 -2.93
CA ALA A 52 -1.79 18.13 -1.48
C ALA A 52 -0.38 17.65 -1.11
N MET A 53 0.15 16.64 -1.81
CA MET A 53 1.52 16.15 -1.62
C MET A 53 2.58 17.20 -1.98
N ASN A 54 2.29 18.10 -2.93
CA ASN A 54 3.17 19.20 -3.26
C ASN A 54 3.26 20.25 -2.15
N MET A 55 2.19 20.39 -1.36
CA MET A 55 2.13 21.26 -0.19
C MET A 55 2.77 20.63 1.06
N HIS A 56 2.83 19.29 1.13
CA HIS A 56 3.36 18.56 2.28
C HIS A 56 4.78 19.00 2.66
N GLU A 57 5.00 19.22 3.96
CA GLU A 57 6.23 19.78 4.56
C GLU A 57 6.61 21.20 4.08
N LYS A 58 5.74 21.88 3.33
CA LYS A 58 5.96 23.24 2.79
C LYS A 58 4.82 24.21 3.15
N THR A 59 3.96 23.86 4.09
CA THR A 59 2.82 24.69 4.49
C THR A 59 3.20 25.78 5.48
N HIS A 60 2.42 26.87 5.49
CA HIS A 60 2.41 27.83 6.59
C HIS A 60 1.37 27.43 7.66
N GLU A 61 1.26 28.21 8.73
CA GLU A 61 0.50 27.82 9.94
C GLU A 61 -0.97 27.48 9.68
N ASN A 62 -1.65 28.16 8.75
CA ASN A 62 -3.08 27.96 8.47
C ASN A 62 -3.38 26.76 7.57
N ILE A 63 -2.39 26.10 6.98
CA ILE A 63 -2.61 24.93 6.13
C ILE A 63 -2.05 23.70 6.82
N LYS A 64 -2.86 22.65 6.88
CA LYS A 64 -2.47 21.34 7.39
C LYS A 64 -2.58 20.31 6.28
N THR A 65 -1.52 19.57 6.02
CA THR A 65 -1.62 18.32 5.24
C THR A 65 -1.85 17.13 6.17
N ILE A 66 -2.73 16.21 5.78
CA ILE A 66 -3.10 15.03 6.57
C ILE A 66 -3.01 13.81 5.66
N ARG A 67 -2.25 12.79 6.07
CA ARG A 67 -2.34 11.42 5.53
C ARG A 67 -3.39 10.69 6.38
N PRO A 68 -4.62 10.47 5.86
CA PRO A 68 -5.72 9.96 6.70
C PRO A 68 -5.61 8.48 7.01
N LEU A 69 -4.77 7.77 6.26
CA LEU A 69 -4.51 6.35 6.41
C LEU A 69 -3.15 6.17 7.08
N LYS A 70 -3.07 5.21 7.98
CA LYS A 70 -1.83 4.83 8.65
C LYS A 70 -1.87 3.35 8.99
N ASP A 71 -0.77 2.65 8.75
CA ASP A 71 -0.65 1.21 9.04
C ASP A 71 -1.82 0.39 8.43
N GLY A 72 -2.26 0.73 7.22
CA GLY A 72 -3.35 0.05 6.51
C GLY A 72 -4.77 0.41 6.96
N VAL A 73 -4.93 1.30 7.94
CA VAL A 73 -6.23 1.62 8.55
C VAL A 73 -6.54 3.12 8.54
N ILE A 74 -7.81 3.48 8.73
CA ILE A 74 -8.25 4.88 8.80
C ILE A 74 -7.88 5.47 10.17
N ALA A 75 -6.94 6.41 10.17
CA ALA A 75 -6.49 7.13 11.36
C ALA A 75 -7.21 8.49 11.54
N ASP A 76 -7.72 9.07 10.46
CA ASP A 76 -8.52 10.30 10.47
C ASP A 76 -9.73 10.14 9.55
N PHE A 77 -10.90 9.87 10.15
CA PHE A 77 -12.16 9.58 9.45
C PHE A 77 -12.61 10.71 8.53
N TYR A 78 -12.59 11.94 9.06
CA TYR A 78 -13.03 13.10 8.30
C TYR A 78 -12.12 13.32 7.09
N ALA A 79 -10.79 13.24 7.30
CA ALA A 79 -9.85 13.39 6.22
C ALA A 79 -9.94 12.25 5.19
N ALA A 80 -10.18 11.00 5.62
CA ALA A 80 -10.39 9.86 4.73
C ALA A 80 -11.63 10.05 3.84
N GLU A 81 -12.76 10.43 4.43
CA GLU A 81 -14.00 10.69 3.70
C GLU A 81 -13.80 11.80 2.65
N GLN A 82 -13.20 12.93 3.04
CA GLN A 82 -12.93 14.03 2.12
C GLN A 82 -11.95 13.64 1.01
N MET A 83 -10.95 12.81 1.34
CA MET A 83 -10.01 12.26 0.36
C MET A 83 -10.74 11.39 -0.66
N ILE A 84 -11.50 10.39 -0.21
CA ILE A 84 -12.24 9.46 -1.08
C ILE A 84 -13.20 10.25 -1.98
N ARG A 85 -13.98 11.18 -1.42
CA ARG A 85 -14.86 12.08 -2.20
C ARG A 85 -14.09 12.89 -3.25
N GLY A 86 -12.93 13.43 -2.88
CA GLY A 86 -12.07 14.21 -3.77
C GLY A 86 -11.54 13.37 -4.93
N LEU A 87 -11.05 12.16 -4.64
CA LEU A 87 -10.51 11.23 -5.64
C LEU A 87 -11.60 10.68 -6.57
N ILE A 88 -12.79 10.36 -6.06
CA ILE A 88 -13.93 9.93 -6.90
C ILE A 88 -14.32 11.02 -7.91
N LYS A 89 -14.27 12.30 -7.51
CA LYS A 89 -14.53 13.43 -8.42
C LYS A 89 -13.50 13.56 -9.54
N MET A 90 -12.32 12.93 -9.43
CA MET A 90 -11.31 12.90 -10.49
C MET A 90 -11.63 11.87 -11.58
N ILE A 91 -12.57 10.94 -11.34
CA ILE A 91 -12.94 9.91 -12.32
C ILE A 91 -13.49 10.56 -13.60
N PRO A 92 -12.89 10.30 -14.78
CA PRO A 92 -13.33 10.91 -16.03
C PRO A 92 -14.77 10.52 -16.40
N GLY A 93 -15.53 11.48 -16.92
CA GLY A 93 -16.88 11.24 -17.44
C GLY A 93 -17.97 11.12 -16.38
N GLN A 94 -17.67 11.34 -15.10
CA GLN A 94 -18.70 11.63 -14.10
C GLN A 94 -19.44 12.91 -14.51
N LYS A 95 -20.71 12.78 -14.91
CA LYS A 95 -21.54 13.93 -15.23
C LYS A 95 -21.82 14.70 -13.93
N LYS A 96 -21.61 16.02 -13.94
CA LYS A 96 -22.15 16.97 -12.94
C LYS A 96 -23.68 17.09 -13.08
N GLY A 97 -24.39 15.96 -13.04
CA GLY A 97 -25.84 15.92 -13.18
C GLY A 97 -26.55 16.35 -11.89
N MET A 98 -27.83 16.69 -12.01
CA MET A 98 -28.70 17.09 -10.89
C MET A 98 -28.94 16.01 -9.82
N PHE A 99 -28.48 14.77 -10.03
CA PHE A 99 -28.72 13.64 -9.12
C PHE A 99 -27.39 13.03 -8.64
N PRO A 100 -27.27 12.67 -7.35
CA PRO A 100 -26.08 12.02 -6.81
C PRO A 100 -25.87 10.66 -7.50
N GLN A 101 -24.65 10.43 -8.01
CA GLN A 101 -24.29 9.14 -8.57
C GLN A 101 -24.23 8.10 -7.45
N SER A 102 -24.78 6.92 -7.72
CA SER A 102 -24.73 5.79 -6.82
C SER A 102 -23.49 4.98 -7.12
N HIS A 103 -22.65 4.71 -6.13
CA HIS A 103 -21.49 3.85 -6.35
C HIS A 103 -21.67 2.49 -5.72
N ARG A 104 -21.28 1.45 -6.46
CA ARG A 104 -20.97 0.14 -5.90
C ARG A 104 -19.46 0.05 -5.83
N MET A 105 -18.94 -0.13 -4.62
CA MET A 105 -17.51 -0.08 -4.34
C MET A 105 -17.01 -1.44 -3.88
N VAL A 106 -15.88 -1.88 -4.40
CA VAL A 106 -15.05 -2.93 -3.75
C VAL A 106 -13.79 -2.26 -3.24
N ILE A 107 -13.49 -2.41 -1.95
CA ILE A 107 -12.36 -1.75 -1.28
C ILE A 107 -11.42 -2.81 -0.71
N CYS A 108 -10.11 -2.72 -0.95
CA CYS A 108 -9.15 -3.60 -0.27
C CYS A 108 -8.94 -3.17 1.19
N ILE A 109 -8.74 -4.15 2.07
CA ILE A 109 -8.43 -3.94 3.49
C ILE A 109 -7.36 -4.95 3.93
N PRO A 110 -6.48 -4.63 4.89
CA PRO A 110 -5.48 -5.58 5.38
C PRO A 110 -6.15 -6.80 6.05
N SER A 111 -5.47 -7.96 6.08
CA SER A 111 -6.02 -9.17 6.72
C SER A 111 -6.09 -9.02 8.24
N GLY A 112 -5.13 -8.29 8.82
CA GLY A 112 -5.06 -7.97 10.25
C GLY A 112 -6.01 -6.89 10.75
N ILE A 113 -6.98 -6.44 9.93
CA ILE A 113 -7.91 -5.36 10.29
C ILE A 113 -8.88 -5.76 11.41
N THR A 114 -9.14 -4.85 12.35
CA THR A 114 -10.18 -5.05 13.38
C THR A 114 -11.57 -4.74 12.85
N GLU A 115 -12.62 -5.28 13.48
CA GLU A 115 -14.01 -4.98 13.10
C GLU A 115 -14.38 -3.48 13.20
N VAL A 116 -13.73 -2.74 14.11
CA VAL A 116 -13.91 -1.28 14.24
C VAL A 116 -13.32 -0.56 13.04
N GLU A 117 -12.11 -0.93 12.62
CA GLU A 117 -11.44 -0.36 11.45
C GLU A 117 -12.15 -0.77 10.15
N LYS A 118 -12.67 -1.98 10.07
CA LYS A 118 -13.49 -2.44 8.93
C LYS A 118 -14.78 -1.64 8.79
N ARG A 119 -15.47 -1.38 9.91
CA ARG A 119 -16.64 -0.48 9.91
C ARG A 119 -16.25 0.94 9.49
N ALA A 120 -15.10 1.45 9.95
CA ALA A 120 -14.61 2.77 9.56
C ALA A 120 -14.47 2.93 8.03
N VAL A 121 -13.93 1.90 7.36
CA VAL A 121 -13.78 1.89 5.89
C VAL A 121 -15.15 1.93 5.22
N ARG A 122 -16.09 1.11 5.67
CA ARG A 122 -17.46 1.11 5.15
C ARG A 122 -18.15 2.46 5.33
N ASP A 123 -18.15 3.00 6.54
CA ASP A 123 -18.82 4.27 6.86
C ASP A 123 -18.23 5.41 6.00
N SER A 124 -16.90 5.43 5.82
CA SER A 124 -16.22 6.43 4.97
C SER A 124 -16.62 6.30 3.50
N ALA A 125 -16.78 5.07 2.99
CA ALA A 125 -17.21 4.80 1.63
C ALA A 125 -18.69 5.17 1.40
N GLU A 126 -19.57 4.81 2.33
CA GLU A 126 -21.00 5.17 2.30
C GLU A 126 -21.20 6.68 2.33
N HIS A 127 -20.52 7.38 3.24
CA HIS A 127 -20.52 8.84 3.27
C HIS A 127 -19.96 9.44 1.98
N ALA A 128 -18.96 8.81 1.36
CA ALA A 128 -18.43 9.24 0.07
C ALA A 128 -19.36 8.98 -1.14
N GLY A 129 -20.52 8.33 -0.93
CA GLY A 129 -21.55 8.12 -1.96
C GLY A 129 -21.71 6.66 -2.40
N ALA A 130 -21.13 5.70 -1.69
CA ALA A 130 -21.40 4.28 -1.93
C ALA A 130 -22.81 3.91 -1.47
N LYS A 131 -23.54 3.14 -2.28
CA LYS A 131 -24.78 2.45 -1.86
C LYS A 131 -24.54 0.98 -1.54
N GLU A 132 -23.54 0.39 -2.17
CA GLU A 132 -23.09 -0.97 -1.93
C GLU A 132 -21.59 -0.93 -1.70
N VAL A 133 -21.15 -1.42 -0.54
CA VAL A 133 -19.74 -1.53 -0.20
C VAL A 133 -19.45 -3.01 -0.01
N TYR A 134 -18.45 -3.47 -0.75
CA TYR A 134 -17.81 -4.75 -0.57
C TYR A 134 -16.36 -4.50 -0.17
N MET A 135 -15.82 -5.40 0.62
CA MET A 135 -14.43 -5.40 1.05
C MET A 135 -13.77 -6.73 0.70
N ILE A 136 -12.50 -6.66 0.34
CA ILE A 136 -11.67 -7.82 0.03
C ILE A 136 -10.35 -7.70 0.79
N PHE A 137 -9.82 -8.80 1.30
CA PHE A 137 -8.50 -8.77 1.92
C PHE A 137 -7.42 -8.48 0.88
N GLU A 138 -6.50 -7.56 1.20
CA GLU A 138 -5.34 -7.19 0.39
C GLU A 138 -4.58 -8.39 -0.17
N PRO A 139 -4.15 -9.40 0.62
CA PRO A 139 -3.44 -10.55 0.07
C PRO A 139 -4.25 -11.37 -0.93
N ILE A 140 -5.58 -11.45 -0.77
CA ILE A 140 -6.46 -12.12 -1.73
C ILE A 140 -6.57 -11.31 -3.02
N ALA A 141 -6.77 -10.00 -2.91
CA ALA A 141 -6.79 -9.10 -4.07
C ALA A 141 -5.44 -9.13 -4.80
N ALA A 142 -4.33 -9.09 -4.08
CA ALA A 142 -2.99 -9.26 -4.64
C ALA A 142 -2.85 -10.57 -5.42
N ALA A 143 -3.24 -11.72 -4.84
CA ALA A 143 -3.19 -13.02 -5.52
C ALA A 143 -3.97 -13.03 -6.84
N ILE A 144 -5.23 -12.55 -6.82
CA ILE A 144 -6.07 -12.42 -8.02
C ILE A 144 -5.40 -11.50 -9.04
N GLY A 145 -4.83 -10.39 -8.59
CA GLY A 145 -4.22 -9.38 -9.44
C GLY A 145 -2.95 -9.82 -10.15
N ILE A 146 -2.22 -10.77 -9.58
CA ILE A 146 -1.02 -11.39 -10.20
C ILE A 146 -1.35 -12.69 -10.94
N GLY A 147 -2.62 -13.08 -11.01
CA GLY A 147 -3.10 -14.22 -11.81
C GLY A 147 -3.06 -15.57 -11.10
N ILE A 148 -2.94 -15.59 -9.76
CA ILE A 148 -3.06 -16.82 -8.99
C ILE A 148 -4.52 -17.23 -8.90
N ASP A 149 -4.77 -18.49 -9.23
CA ASP A 149 -6.08 -19.11 -9.07
C ASP A 149 -6.30 -19.52 -7.61
N ILE A 150 -6.92 -18.63 -6.86
CA ILE A 150 -7.18 -18.80 -5.43
C ILE A 150 -8.19 -19.91 -5.13
N GLU A 151 -8.96 -20.38 -6.11
CA GLU A 151 -9.98 -21.42 -5.91
C GLU A 151 -9.39 -22.83 -5.85
N LYS A 152 -8.14 -23.00 -6.28
CA LYS A 152 -7.48 -24.31 -6.30
C LYS A 152 -7.16 -24.83 -4.89
N PRO A 153 -7.17 -26.16 -4.69
CA PRO A 153 -6.70 -26.81 -3.47
C PRO A 153 -5.16 -26.89 -3.43
N MET A 154 -4.47 -25.79 -3.74
CA MET A 154 -3.02 -25.71 -3.77
C MET A 154 -2.58 -24.46 -3.03
N GLY A 155 -1.67 -24.61 -2.07
CA GLY A 155 -1.15 -23.53 -1.26
C GLY A 155 -0.38 -22.51 -2.08
N SER A 156 -0.78 -21.25 -1.99
CA SER A 156 -0.07 -20.12 -2.58
C SER A 156 0.27 -19.10 -1.51
N MET A 157 1.56 -18.81 -1.33
CA MET A 157 2.02 -17.80 -0.37
C MET A 157 2.23 -16.46 -1.05
N ILE A 158 1.56 -15.42 -0.54
CA ILE A 158 1.69 -14.03 -0.97
C ILE A 158 2.32 -13.22 0.15
N VAL A 159 3.27 -12.35 -0.22
CA VAL A 159 3.84 -11.32 0.64
C VAL A 159 3.63 -9.98 -0.05
N ASP A 160 2.70 -9.19 0.44
CA ASP A 160 2.40 -7.84 -0.05
C ASP A 160 3.00 -6.79 0.89
N ILE A 161 3.96 -6.02 0.40
CA ILE A 161 4.63 -4.97 1.17
C ILE A 161 4.14 -3.61 0.66
N GLY A 162 3.15 -3.05 1.37
CA GLY A 162 2.55 -1.78 1.05
C GLY A 162 3.29 -0.56 1.62
N GLY A 163 2.54 0.52 1.79
CA GLY A 163 3.03 1.72 2.47
C GLY A 163 3.08 1.57 3.99
N GLY A 164 2.00 1.07 4.59
CA GLY A 164 1.85 0.99 6.05
C GLY A 164 2.06 -0.40 6.64
N THR A 165 1.75 -1.44 5.88
CA THR A 165 1.77 -2.84 6.35
C THR A 165 2.51 -3.76 5.39
N THR A 166 3.00 -4.86 5.95
CA THR A 166 3.36 -6.06 5.20
C THR A 166 2.32 -7.12 5.54
N GLU A 167 1.57 -7.55 4.54
CA GLU A 167 0.56 -8.60 4.63
C GLU A 167 1.13 -9.89 4.04
N ILE A 168 1.08 -10.96 4.81
CA ILE A 168 1.59 -12.26 4.42
C ILE A 168 0.44 -13.24 4.56
N ALA A 169 0.10 -13.96 3.50
CA ALA A 169 -0.98 -14.91 3.53
C ALA A 169 -0.65 -16.17 2.74
N LEU A 170 -1.04 -17.30 3.30
CA LEU A 170 -1.16 -18.58 2.62
C LEU A 170 -2.63 -18.75 2.20
N ILE A 171 -2.86 -18.88 0.90
CA ILE A 171 -4.18 -18.94 0.30
C ILE A 171 -4.39 -20.33 -0.31
N ALA A 172 -5.56 -20.92 -0.06
CA ALA A 172 -6.05 -22.12 -0.74
C ALA A 172 -7.59 -22.14 -0.68
N LEU A 173 -8.26 -22.69 -1.70
CA LEU A 173 -9.72 -22.85 -1.73
C LEU A 173 -10.50 -21.56 -1.39
N SER A 174 -10.07 -20.42 -1.93
CA SER A 174 -10.62 -19.08 -1.67
C SER A 174 -10.58 -18.65 -0.19
N GLY A 175 -9.72 -19.27 0.61
CA GLY A 175 -9.54 -18.96 2.02
C GLY A 175 -8.10 -18.60 2.37
N ILE A 176 -7.94 -17.71 3.35
CA ILE A 176 -6.66 -17.51 4.03
C ILE A 176 -6.53 -18.61 5.09
N VAL A 177 -5.51 -19.46 4.94
CA VAL A 177 -5.27 -20.60 5.83
C VAL A 177 -4.32 -20.22 6.97
N ALA A 178 -3.34 -19.38 6.68
CA ALA A 178 -2.42 -18.80 7.64
C ALA A 178 -2.07 -17.39 7.18
N ASP A 179 -1.95 -16.45 8.09
CA ASP A 179 -1.52 -15.09 7.78
C ASP A 179 -0.65 -14.47 8.87
N GLN A 180 0.10 -13.44 8.48
CA GLN A 180 0.73 -12.48 9.36
C GLN A 180 0.53 -11.08 8.77
N SER A 181 0.11 -10.14 9.60
CA SER A 181 0.07 -8.72 9.25
C SER A 181 0.97 -7.95 10.23
N ILE A 182 1.96 -7.24 9.71
CA ILE A 182 2.86 -6.41 10.53
C ILE A 182 2.87 -4.97 10.02
N ARG A 183 2.94 -4.03 10.98
CA ARG A 183 3.02 -2.58 10.71
C ARG A 183 4.46 -2.14 10.44
N VAL A 184 5.12 -2.84 9.52
CA VAL A 184 6.49 -2.58 9.05
C VAL A 184 6.47 -2.67 7.53
N ALA A 185 6.67 -1.55 6.86
CA ALA A 185 6.54 -1.44 5.40
C ALA A 185 7.25 -0.16 4.88
N GLY A 186 6.81 0.35 3.73
CA GLY A 186 7.42 1.50 3.05
C GLY A 186 7.56 2.78 3.90
N ASP A 187 6.60 3.11 4.76
CA ASP A 187 6.65 4.26 5.66
C ASP A 187 7.69 4.06 6.77
N THR A 188 7.85 2.81 7.24
CA THR A 188 8.87 2.47 8.24
C THR A 188 10.26 2.61 7.64
N PHE A 189 10.47 2.13 6.40
CA PHE A 189 11.74 2.29 5.69
C PHE A 189 12.12 3.76 5.51
N THR A 190 11.13 4.60 5.17
CA THR A 190 11.34 6.04 5.01
C THR A 190 11.75 6.69 6.34
N LYS A 191 11.12 6.27 7.44
CA LYS A 191 11.48 6.70 8.79
C LYS A 191 12.88 6.24 9.20
N ASP A 192 13.26 5.01 8.89
CA ASP A 192 14.59 4.48 9.20
C ASP A 192 15.68 5.31 8.48
N ILE A 193 15.44 5.72 7.23
CA ILE A 193 16.34 6.62 6.49
C ILE A 193 16.38 8.01 7.13
N LEU A 194 15.25 8.58 7.54
CA LEU A 194 15.20 9.87 8.25
C LEU A 194 16.03 9.83 9.54
N ASP A 195 15.83 8.79 10.34
CA ASP A 195 16.53 8.59 11.61
C ASP A 195 18.02 8.35 11.41
N TYR A 196 18.40 7.59 10.37
CA TYR A 196 19.80 7.35 10.00
C TYR A 196 20.51 8.65 9.62
N MET A 197 19.91 9.45 8.73
CA MET A 197 20.48 10.74 8.28
C MET A 197 20.65 11.72 9.45
N ARG A 198 19.67 11.74 10.36
CA ARG A 198 19.74 12.56 11.57
C ARG A 198 20.89 12.14 12.49
N ARG A 199 21.09 10.83 12.72
CA ARG A 199 22.04 10.31 13.71
C ARG A 199 23.46 10.18 13.19
N GLN A 200 23.64 9.67 11.98
CA GLN A 200 24.96 9.40 11.41
C GLN A 200 25.55 10.61 10.69
N HIS A 201 24.70 11.38 10.00
CA HIS A 201 25.14 12.52 9.17
C HIS A 201 24.88 13.90 9.79
N ASN A 202 24.22 13.96 10.95
CA ASN A 202 23.71 15.19 11.56
C ASN A 202 22.90 16.03 10.56
N LEU A 203 22.18 15.37 9.65
CA LEU A 203 21.46 16.02 8.56
C LEU A 203 19.95 15.84 8.75
N LEU A 204 19.22 16.95 8.86
CA LEU A 204 17.77 16.95 8.86
C LEU A 204 17.24 17.05 7.43
N ILE A 205 16.46 16.05 7.04
CA ILE A 205 15.78 15.99 5.74
C ILE A 205 14.28 15.79 5.96
N GLY A 206 13.47 16.11 4.94
CA GLY A 206 12.03 15.81 4.95
C GLY A 206 11.71 14.40 4.47
N GLU A 207 10.50 13.93 4.76
CA GLU A 207 9.98 12.61 4.37
C GLU A 207 10.08 12.40 2.86
N ARG A 208 9.78 13.43 2.06
CA ARG A 208 9.89 13.36 0.59
C ARG A 208 11.31 13.11 0.10
N SER A 209 12.32 13.63 0.80
CA SER A 209 13.72 13.41 0.45
C SER A 209 14.15 11.99 0.83
N ALA A 210 13.73 11.51 2.00
CA ALA A 210 13.99 10.14 2.42
C ALA A 210 13.33 9.10 1.47
N GLU A 211 12.09 9.36 1.03
CA GLU A 211 11.41 8.51 0.04
C GLU A 211 12.17 8.44 -1.29
N LYS A 212 12.70 9.57 -1.77
CA LYS A 212 13.52 9.61 -2.98
C LYS A 212 14.80 8.80 -2.84
N VAL A 213 15.46 8.86 -1.68
CA VAL A 213 16.63 8.00 -1.39
C VAL A 213 16.24 6.53 -1.40
N LYS A 214 15.13 6.17 -0.74
CA LYS A 214 14.61 4.80 -0.71
C LYS A 214 14.40 4.26 -2.12
N ILE A 215 13.72 5.01 -2.98
CA ILE A 215 13.45 4.61 -4.37
C ILE A 215 14.75 4.52 -5.18
N ALA A 216 15.63 5.53 -5.06
CA ALA A 216 16.85 5.60 -5.87
C ALA A 216 17.84 4.49 -5.51
N ILE A 217 18.19 4.36 -4.23
CA ILE A 217 19.31 3.53 -3.76
C ILE A 217 18.96 2.62 -2.58
N GLY A 218 17.68 2.51 -2.19
CA GLY A 218 17.27 1.56 -1.16
C GLY A 218 17.62 0.12 -1.55
N SER A 219 18.17 -0.61 -0.59
CA SER A 219 18.59 -2.00 -0.74
C SER A 219 18.31 -2.79 0.53
N ALA A 220 17.97 -4.07 0.36
CA ALA A 220 17.86 -5.04 1.44
C ALA A 220 19.21 -5.75 1.72
N LEU A 221 20.21 -5.58 0.84
CA LEU A 221 21.54 -6.19 0.93
C LEU A 221 22.64 -5.12 0.95
N THR A 222 23.71 -5.39 1.69
CA THR A 222 24.91 -4.54 1.71
C THR A 222 25.84 -4.78 0.52
N GLU A 223 25.66 -5.89 -0.19
CA GLU A 223 26.38 -6.25 -1.41
C GLU A 223 25.36 -6.58 -2.50
N LEU A 224 25.40 -5.81 -3.58
CA LEU A 224 24.57 -6.03 -4.77
C LEU A 224 25.48 -6.38 -5.96
N ASP A 225 25.00 -7.26 -6.84
CA ASP A 225 25.69 -7.58 -8.10
C ASP A 225 25.88 -6.32 -8.96
N GLU A 226 24.85 -5.47 -8.98
CA GLU A 226 24.83 -4.20 -9.70
C GLU A 226 24.55 -3.06 -8.69
N PRO A 227 25.61 -2.51 -8.06
CA PRO A 227 25.45 -1.45 -7.08
C PRO A 227 25.06 -0.13 -7.78
N PRO A 228 24.05 0.60 -7.29
CA PRO A 228 23.74 1.93 -7.81
C PRO A 228 24.81 2.94 -7.37
N GLU A 229 24.94 4.04 -8.12
CA GLU A 229 25.78 5.18 -7.71
C GLU A 229 25.28 5.83 -6.43
N ASP A 230 26.20 6.47 -5.70
CA ASP A 230 25.86 7.26 -4.51
C ASP A 230 24.85 8.35 -4.83
N HIS A 231 23.86 8.52 -3.95
CA HIS A 231 22.81 9.51 -4.12
C HIS A 231 23.16 10.82 -3.40
N GLU A 232 23.05 11.95 -4.11
CA GLU A 232 23.17 13.26 -3.50
C GLU A 232 21.88 13.62 -2.75
N ILE A 233 22.01 13.92 -1.46
CA ILE A 233 20.90 14.40 -0.63
C ILE A 233 21.20 15.76 -0.02
N ARG A 234 20.18 16.62 -0.01
CA ARG A 234 20.23 17.96 0.57
C ARG A 234 19.35 18.02 1.80
N GLY A 235 19.88 18.64 2.86
CA GLY A 235 19.17 18.84 4.12
C GLY A 235 19.72 20.03 4.88
N ARG A 236 19.23 20.21 6.10
CA ARG A 236 19.75 21.20 7.04
C ARG A 236 20.72 20.51 7.99
N ASP A 237 21.96 20.97 8.03
CA ASP A 237 22.93 20.49 9.01
C ASP A 237 22.46 20.89 10.41
N LEU A 238 22.37 19.93 11.33
CA LEU A 238 21.82 20.12 12.66
C LEU A 238 22.78 20.84 13.60
N MET A 239 24.09 20.85 13.30
CA MET A 239 25.09 21.53 14.10
C MET A 239 25.16 23.02 13.75
N THR A 240 25.09 23.33 12.46
CA THR A 240 25.26 24.71 11.95
C THR A 240 23.94 25.41 11.60
N GLY A 241 22.87 24.66 11.35
CA GLY A 241 21.59 25.18 10.89
C GLY A 241 21.55 25.55 9.39
N ILE A 242 22.65 25.38 8.66
CA ILE A 242 22.81 25.80 7.25
C ILE A 242 22.50 24.62 6.31
N PRO A 243 21.97 24.87 5.10
CA PRO A 243 21.82 23.84 4.08
C PRO A 243 23.15 23.14 3.76
N LYS A 244 23.14 21.81 3.76
CA LYS A 244 24.28 20.95 3.48
C LYS A 244 23.89 19.86 2.48
N VAL A 245 24.85 19.48 1.66
CA VAL A 245 24.73 18.43 0.67
C VAL A 245 25.72 17.33 1.02
N ILE A 246 25.26 16.09 1.03
CA ILE A 246 26.09 14.89 1.23
C ILE A 246 25.80 13.87 0.14
N LYS A 247 26.74 12.95 -0.07
CA LYS A 247 26.51 11.73 -0.85
C LYS A 247 26.31 10.58 0.11
N VAL A 248 25.34 9.72 -0.18
CA VAL A 248 25.03 8.53 0.62
C VAL A 248 25.01 7.32 -0.28
N SER A 249 25.66 6.26 0.17
CA SER A 249 25.75 4.98 -0.55
C SER A 249 24.56 4.06 -0.26
N TYR A 250 24.30 3.11 -1.14
CA TYR A 250 23.22 2.13 -0.93
C TYR A 250 23.48 1.21 0.27
N SER A 251 24.75 0.96 0.62
CA SER A 251 25.12 0.10 1.75
C SER A 251 24.80 0.76 3.10
N GLU A 252 24.97 2.08 3.21
CA GLU A 252 24.49 2.86 4.36
C GLU A 252 22.97 2.76 4.51
N ILE A 253 22.23 2.85 3.39
CA ILE A 253 20.78 2.70 3.40
C ILE A 253 20.37 1.27 3.75
N ALA A 254 21.07 0.25 3.22
CA ALA A 254 20.83 -1.13 3.59
C ALA A 254 21.01 -1.36 5.10
N PHE A 255 22.06 -0.78 5.70
CA PHE A 255 22.26 -0.81 7.14
C PHE A 255 21.14 -0.11 7.91
N ALA A 256 20.66 1.04 7.43
CA ALA A 256 19.53 1.75 8.04
C ALA A 256 18.25 0.90 8.05
N LEU A 257 17.99 0.16 6.97
CA LEU A 257 16.78 -0.64 6.78
C LEU A 257 16.84 -2.03 7.43
N ASP A 258 18.02 -2.50 7.81
CA ASP A 258 18.29 -3.89 8.21
C ASP A 258 17.34 -4.42 9.28
N LYS A 259 17.09 -3.62 10.33
CA LYS A 259 16.18 -3.99 11.41
C LYS A 259 14.74 -4.20 10.91
N SER A 260 14.27 -3.35 10.00
CA SER A 260 12.90 -3.41 9.49
C SER A 260 12.73 -4.55 8.50
N VAL A 261 13.72 -4.79 7.64
CA VAL A 261 13.72 -5.95 6.73
C VAL A 261 13.79 -7.26 7.51
N SER A 262 14.59 -7.33 8.58
CA SER A 262 14.66 -8.51 9.45
C SER A 262 13.31 -8.86 10.10
N LYS A 263 12.49 -7.87 10.45
CA LYS A 263 11.13 -8.13 10.96
C LYS A 263 10.20 -8.72 9.89
N ILE A 264 10.37 -8.33 8.63
CA ILE A 264 9.61 -8.91 7.52
C ILE A 264 10.04 -10.37 7.31
N GLU A 265 11.34 -10.66 7.34
CA GLU A 265 11.85 -12.04 7.31
C GLU A 265 11.24 -12.90 8.43
N GLU A 266 11.25 -12.40 9.66
CA GLU A 266 10.67 -13.08 10.82
C GLU A 266 9.18 -13.35 10.65
N ALA A 267 8.43 -12.39 10.12
CA ALA A 267 7.00 -12.55 9.86
C ALA A 267 6.73 -13.58 8.75
N VAL A 268 7.56 -13.62 7.70
CA VAL A 268 7.46 -14.64 6.64
C VAL A 268 7.73 -16.04 7.20
N LEU A 269 8.77 -16.20 8.01
CA LEU A 269 9.07 -17.48 8.67
C LEU A 269 7.92 -17.90 9.59
N LYS A 270 7.37 -16.98 10.38
CA LYS A 270 6.25 -17.28 11.27
C LYS A 270 4.99 -17.70 10.51
N ALA A 271 4.71 -17.10 9.35
CA ALA A 271 3.60 -17.54 8.51
C ALA A 271 3.82 -18.97 7.96
N LEU A 272 5.04 -19.31 7.57
CA LEU A 272 5.42 -20.67 7.16
C LEU A 272 5.30 -21.68 8.31
N GLU A 273 5.63 -21.29 9.55
CA GLU A 273 5.49 -22.14 10.74
C GLU A 273 4.03 -22.47 11.09
N ILE A 274 3.10 -21.55 10.81
CA ILE A 274 1.66 -21.74 11.05
C ILE A 274 1.01 -22.59 9.94
N ALA A 275 1.63 -22.63 8.76
CA ALA A 275 1.08 -23.33 7.60
C ALA A 275 0.91 -24.84 7.86
N PRO A 276 -0.24 -25.43 7.48
CA PRO A 276 -0.43 -26.88 7.53
C PRO A 276 0.63 -27.62 6.70
N PRO A 277 1.12 -28.80 7.14
CA PRO A 277 2.18 -29.53 6.45
C PRO A 277 1.90 -29.78 4.97
N GLU A 278 0.65 -30.07 4.61
CA GLU A 278 0.23 -30.35 3.24
C GLU A 278 0.41 -29.13 2.33
N LEU A 279 0.10 -27.92 2.82
CA LEU A 279 0.28 -26.69 2.05
C LEU A 279 1.73 -26.21 2.06
N SER A 280 2.49 -26.54 3.11
CA SER A 280 3.93 -26.24 3.15
C SER A 280 4.70 -26.95 2.03
N ALA A 281 4.26 -28.15 1.62
CA ALA A 281 4.82 -28.83 0.45
C ALA A 281 4.53 -28.06 -0.85
N ASP A 282 3.30 -27.55 -1.02
CA ASP A 282 2.95 -26.72 -2.19
C ASP A 282 3.80 -25.44 -2.26
N ILE A 283 4.06 -24.79 -1.11
CA ILE A 283 4.90 -23.59 -1.04
C ILE A 283 6.37 -23.93 -1.35
N TYR A 284 6.83 -25.12 -0.97
CA TYR A 284 8.19 -25.57 -1.30
C TYR A 284 8.41 -25.63 -2.82
N ASP A 285 7.41 -26.13 -3.55
CA ASP A 285 7.48 -26.27 -5.01
C ASP A 285 7.18 -24.95 -5.74
N ASN A 286 6.18 -24.19 -5.29
CA ASN A 286 5.69 -22.98 -5.97
C ASN A 286 6.36 -21.67 -5.50
N GLY A 287 7.06 -21.70 -4.37
CA GLY A 287 7.72 -20.53 -3.79
C GLY A 287 6.77 -19.48 -3.22
N ILE A 288 7.33 -18.29 -2.97
CA ILE A 288 6.66 -17.14 -2.38
C ILE A 288 6.50 -16.05 -3.44
N HIS A 289 5.30 -15.48 -3.54
CA HIS A 289 5.01 -14.39 -4.47
C HIS A 289 5.08 -13.05 -3.73
N LEU A 290 5.98 -12.18 -4.16
CA LEU A 290 6.23 -10.87 -3.57
C LEU A 290 5.56 -9.77 -4.41
N THR A 291 4.80 -8.89 -3.76
CA THR A 291 4.09 -7.79 -4.40
C THR A 291 4.02 -6.55 -3.49
N GLY A 292 3.39 -5.48 -3.98
CA GLY A 292 3.36 -4.19 -3.32
C GLY A 292 4.58 -3.33 -3.63
N GLY A 293 4.51 -2.03 -3.32
CA GLY A 293 5.60 -1.11 -3.63
C GLY A 293 6.92 -1.43 -2.92
N GLY A 294 6.86 -2.04 -1.74
CA GLY A 294 8.03 -2.48 -0.99
C GLY A 294 8.75 -3.68 -1.59
N ALA A 295 8.09 -4.47 -2.46
CA ALA A 295 8.72 -5.56 -3.21
C ALA A 295 9.86 -5.08 -4.12
N LEU A 296 9.85 -3.80 -4.50
CA LEU A 296 10.84 -3.18 -5.38
C LEU A 296 12.15 -2.81 -4.67
N LEU A 297 12.27 -3.10 -3.36
CA LEU A 297 13.52 -2.89 -2.63
C LEU A 297 14.60 -3.83 -3.17
N LYS A 298 15.73 -3.27 -3.61
CA LYS A 298 16.78 -4.03 -4.31
C LYS A 298 17.31 -5.18 -3.44
N GLY A 299 17.34 -6.39 -3.98
CA GLY A 299 17.87 -7.58 -3.29
C GLY A 299 16.97 -8.16 -2.20
N LEU A 300 15.72 -7.66 -2.04
CA LEU A 300 14.79 -8.19 -1.06
C LEU A 300 14.39 -9.65 -1.35
N ASP A 301 14.16 -9.96 -2.62
CA ASP A 301 13.95 -11.33 -3.11
C ASP A 301 15.10 -12.27 -2.74
N LYS A 302 16.34 -11.86 -2.99
CA LYS A 302 17.53 -12.64 -2.65
C LYS A 302 17.66 -12.83 -1.14
N ARG A 303 17.40 -11.78 -0.36
CA ARG A 303 17.46 -11.81 1.09
C ARG A 303 16.40 -12.77 1.67
N LEU A 304 15.17 -12.69 1.19
CA LEU A 304 14.10 -13.62 1.57
C LEU A 304 14.44 -15.06 1.15
N HIS A 305 14.93 -15.27 -0.07
CA HIS A 305 15.39 -16.58 -0.55
C HIS A 305 16.48 -17.17 0.37
N GLN A 306 17.48 -16.36 0.76
CA GLN A 306 18.54 -16.80 1.65
C GLN A 306 18.00 -17.22 3.03
N LYS A 307 16.96 -16.54 3.52
CA LYS A 307 16.35 -16.81 4.81
C LYS A 307 15.43 -18.03 4.79
N THR A 308 14.55 -18.13 3.80
CA THR A 308 13.51 -19.17 3.72
C THR A 308 13.96 -20.42 2.97
N LYS A 309 14.98 -20.30 2.11
CA LYS A 309 15.42 -21.31 1.13
C LYS A 309 14.38 -21.65 0.06
N LEU A 310 13.36 -20.80 -0.09
CA LEU A 310 12.28 -20.97 -1.06
C LEU A 310 12.50 -20.07 -2.29
N PRO A 311 12.03 -20.46 -3.48
CA PRO A 311 11.95 -19.55 -4.62
C PRO A 311 11.14 -18.29 -4.28
N ILE A 312 11.60 -17.13 -4.73
CA ILE A 312 10.88 -15.86 -4.56
C ILE A 312 10.53 -15.31 -5.94
N HIS A 313 9.26 -15.01 -6.16
CA HIS A 313 8.70 -14.52 -7.41
C HIS A 313 8.18 -13.11 -7.22
N ILE A 314 8.87 -12.10 -7.76
CA ILE A 314 8.34 -10.73 -7.76
C ILE A 314 7.26 -10.62 -8.83
N ALA A 315 6.10 -10.08 -8.47
CA ALA A 315 5.03 -9.80 -9.41
C ALA A 315 5.49 -8.85 -10.54
N GLU A 316 4.93 -8.99 -11.73
CA GLU A 316 5.31 -8.18 -12.90
C GLU A 316 5.01 -6.67 -12.71
N ASP A 317 3.86 -6.35 -12.11
CA ASP A 317 3.46 -4.98 -11.77
C ASP A 317 3.02 -4.92 -10.29
N PRO A 318 3.99 -4.97 -9.34
CA PRO A 318 3.70 -5.17 -7.93
C PRO A 318 2.95 -3.98 -7.31
N LEU A 319 3.13 -2.78 -7.87
CA LEU A 319 2.44 -1.56 -7.43
C LEU A 319 0.95 -1.55 -7.75
N ARG A 320 0.49 -2.37 -8.71
CA ARG A 320 -0.90 -2.36 -9.18
C ARG A 320 -1.60 -3.70 -8.99
N ALA A 321 -0.94 -4.69 -8.41
CA ALA A 321 -1.49 -6.02 -8.17
C ALA A 321 -2.81 -5.95 -7.39
N VAL A 322 -2.81 -5.29 -6.23
CA VAL A 322 -3.99 -5.19 -5.35
C VAL A 322 -5.17 -4.56 -6.09
N VAL A 323 -5.00 -3.35 -6.64
CA VAL A 323 -6.11 -2.68 -7.34
C VAL A 323 -6.61 -3.49 -8.54
N ARG A 324 -5.74 -4.17 -9.29
CA ARG A 324 -6.14 -5.03 -10.41
C ARG A 324 -7.00 -6.20 -9.93
N GLY A 325 -6.61 -6.88 -8.86
CA GLY A 325 -7.40 -7.96 -8.29
C GLY A 325 -8.73 -7.49 -7.72
N THR A 326 -8.74 -6.34 -7.04
CA THR A 326 -9.98 -5.69 -6.58
C THR A 326 -10.91 -5.37 -7.77
N GLY A 327 -10.35 -4.88 -8.88
CA GLY A 327 -11.09 -4.65 -10.12
C GLY A 327 -11.64 -5.94 -10.74
N THR A 328 -10.87 -7.03 -10.73
CA THR A 328 -11.33 -8.36 -11.18
C THR A 328 -12.46 -8.89 -10.31
N ALA A 329 -12.38 -8.72 -8.99
CA ALA A 329 -13.42 -9.10 -8.04
C ALA A 329 -14.72 -8.29 -8.26
N LEU A 330 -14.60 -6.97 -8.48
CA LEU A 330 -15.73 -6.09 -8.79
C LEU A 330 -16.50 -6.53 -10.05
N LYS A 331 -15.79 -6.95 -11.11
CA LYS A 331 -16.44 -7.45 -12.33
C LYS A 331 -17.17 -8.78 -12.12
N ASN A 332 -16.70 -9.58 -11.17
CA ASN A 332 -17.14 -10.96 -10.97
C ASN A 332 -17.63 -11.19 -9.52
N ILE A 333 -18.40 -10.25 -8.95
CA ILE A 333 -18.85 -10.29 -7.55
C ILE A 333 -19.52 -11.61 -7.18
N GLN A 334 -20.29 -12.20 -8.10
CA GLN A 334 -20.97 -13.47 -7.85
C GLN A 334 -19.99 -14.64 -7.68
N ASN A 335 -18.90 -14.65 -8.45
CA ASN A 335 -17.88 -15.69 -8.38
C ASN A 335 -17.03 -15.52 -7.12
N PHE A 336 -16.63 -14.28 -6.81
CA PHE A 336 -15.80 -13.96 -5.65
C PHE A 336 -16.60 -13.75 -4.35
N ARG A 337 -17.86 -14.17 -4.29
CA ARG A 337 -18.74 -13.92 -3.13
C ARG A 337 -18.18 -14.51 -1.83
N THR A 338 -17.40 -15.59 -1.92
CA THR A 338 -16.76 -16.25 -0.77
C THR A 338 -15.65 -15.41 -0.13
N VAL A 339 -15.00 -14.53 -0.90
CA VAL A 339 -13.91 -13.66 -0.43
C VAL A 339 -14.33 -12.20 -0.27
N LEU A 340 -15.55 -11.86 -0.71
CA LEU A 340 -16.12 -10.53 -0.56
C LEU A 340 -16.94 -10.43 0.72
N MET A 341 -16.61 -9.44 1.54
CA MET A 341 -17.31 -9.10 2.76
C MET A 341 -18.19 -7.88 2.49
N THR A 342 -19.45 -7.91 2.90
CA THR A 342 -20.30 -6.71 2.92
C THR A 342 -20.07 -5.97 4.19
#